data_AF-A0A9X3MTD9-F1
#
_entry.id   AF-A0A9X3MTD9-F1
#
_cell.length_a   1.000
_cell.length_b   1.000
_cell.length_c   1.000
_cell.angle_alpha   90.00
_cell.angle_beta   90.00
_cell.angle_gamma   90.00
#
_symmetry.space_group_name_H-M   'P 1'
#
loop_
_entity.id
_entity.type
_entity.pdbx_description
1 polymer ?
#
loop_
_entity_poly.entity_id
_entity_poly.type
_entity_poly.pdbx_seq_one_letter_code
_entity_poly.pdbx_strand_id
1 'polypeptide(L)'
;MRSEPETRYVKSGDAHIAYQVVGDGPVDLIIVRGYISHVEVAWESPALASFYRRLASFCRLILFDKRGTGLSDRVPEDRLPTLEQRMDDVRAVMEAVGSDRAALFGASEGGPMCLLFAATYPERTLGLLLWGCFAHYDWRRSFIGRYWGGDTVDDALDRLEREWGDGGDLAAMAPSVAGDDAARRAWGRAQRLAATPTAARALLRMMLDVDVRPLLPAIRVPVVILHRVGDVAVDVSHSRYMADHIPGARYVELPGSDHLPWIGDTESLVAEIQELVTGTRPEPEPDRVVATVLFVDAPYEVVRSNVARFRGAMLAARGDSLGASFDGPARAIRCAEAIVAESTACGVAGRAGLHTGECEPHGSEFAGVAVDVAAEILARASAGEVLVSRTVADLVAGANIAFADRGSHSLAPVHDSWQLLATSPGRAPSQLEPARVFRREGEYWTVAFGGKVVRMRDAKGLGYLARLLRHPHREFHVLDLLAGDAQRGDDASREGDLVVAPADAGAMLDVAAKRVYRERIVELEAEIEQARRWNDPERGARAKAELDALTNELAVALGLGGRDRRAASDSERARVSVSKAVHSAVRRLDDQHPELGRHLSLAVHTGTFCTYAPDAMVSVTWDA
;
A
#
# COMPACT_ATOMS: atom_id res chain seq x y z
N MET A 1 -13.82 -18.93 -10.16
CA MET A 1 -14.95 -18.27 -9.46
C MET A 1 -15.46 -19.26 -8.43
N ARG A 2 -14.98 -19.21 -7.17
CA ARG A 2 -15.54 -20.05 -6.09
C ARG A 2 -16.73 -19.27 -5.51
N SER A 3 -17.91 -19.87 -5.52
CA SER A 3 -19.16 -19.28 -5.04
C SER A 3 -19.04 -18.85 -3.57
N GLU A 4 -19.68 -17.74 -3.21
CA GLU A 4 -19.85 -17.34 -1.81
C GLU A 4 -20.54 -18.46 -1.00
N PRO A 5 -20.22 -18.63 0.30
CA PRO A 5 -20.83 -19.68 1.10
C PRO A 5 -22.34 -19.49 1.24
N GLU A 6 -23.07 -20.60 1.24
CA GLU A 6 -24.53 -20.58 1.42
C GLU A 6 -24.89 -20.32 2.88
N THR A 7 -25.70 -19.28 3.13
CA THR A 7 -26.29 -18.99 4.44
C THR A 7 -27.45 -19.95 4.73
N ARG A 8 -27.40 -20.60 5.89
CA ARG A 8 -28.44 -21.52 6.39
C ARG A 8 -28.92 -21.09 7.76
N TYR A 9 -30.04 -21.67 8.19
CA TYR A 9 -30.65 -21.39 9.48
C TYR A 9 -30.90 -22.67 10.26
N VAL A 10 -30.67 -22.62 11.57
CA VAL A 10 -31.08 -23.66 12.52
C VAL A 10 -31.92 -23.02 13.62
N LYS A 11 -32.93 -23.75 14.10
CA LYS A 11 -33.75 -23.31 15.23
C LYS A 11 -33.08 -23.67 16.56
N SER A 12 -32.88 -22.67 17.43
CA SER A 12 -32.36 -22.79 18.79
C SER A 12 -33.39 -22.20 19.76
N GLY A 13 -34.17 -23.07 20.41
CA GLY A 13 -35.31 -22.65 21.22
C GLY A 13 -36.36 -21.92 20.38
N ASP A 14 -36.52 -20.62 20.63
CA ASP A 14 -37.46 -19.71 19.96
C ASP A 14 -36.86 -18.89 18.80
N ALA A 15 -35.54 -18.96 18.59
CA ALA A 15 -34.82 -18.15 17.60
C ALA A 15 -34.23 -18.99 16.46
N HIS A 16 -34.14 -18.42 15.27
CA HIS A 16 -33.34 -18.94 14.16
C HIS A 16 -31.94 -18.33 14.18
N ILE A 17 -30.94 -19.21 14.08
CA ILE A 17 -29.53 -18.86 14.08
C ILE A 17 -29.00 -19.03 12.65
N ALA A 18 -28.56 -17.93 12.06
CA ALA A 18 -27.92 -17.90 10.77
C ALA A 18 -26.48 -18.42 10.87
N TYR A 19 -26.11 -19.35 10.01
CA TYR A 19 -24.77 -19.93 9.97
C TYR A 19 -24.31 -20.25 8.55
N GLN A 20 -23.00 -20.40 8.38
CA GLN A 20 -22.33 -20.80 7.15
C GLN A 20 -21.26 -21.85 7.46
N VAL A 21 -21.00 -22.74 6.52
CA VAL A 21 -19.92 -23.73 6.58
C VAL A 21 -18.98 -23.52 5.41
N VAL A 22 -17.68 -23.47 5.66
CA VAL A 22 -16.65 -23.24 4.65
C VAL A 22 -15.52 -24.24 4.80
N GLY A 23 -15.12 -24.85 3.68
CA GLY A 23 -14.12 -25.92 3.69
C GLY A 23 -14.71 -27.26 4.13
N ASP A 24 -13.87 -28.29 3.99
CA ASP A 24 -14.19 -29.70 4.22
C ASP A 24 -13.08 -30.42 5.01
N GLY A 25 -12.23 -29.64 5.70
CA GLY A 25 -11.15 -30.16 6.52
C GLY A 25 -11.65 -31.07 7.66
N PRO A 26 -10.76 -31.94 8.19
CA PRO A 26 -11.15 -33.01 9.10
C PRO A 26 -11.52 -32.57 10.51
N VAL A 27 -11.21 -31.31 10.86
CA VAL A 27 -11.46 -30.75 12.19
C VAL A 27 -12.42 -29.57 12.07
N ASP A 28 -13.43 -29.55 12.93
CA ASP A 28 -14.39 -28.46 13.01
C ASP A 28 -13.83 -27.30 13.84
N LEU A 29 -13.87 -26.10 13.26
CA LEU A 29 -13.51 -24.85 13.94
C LEU A 29 -14.70 -23.90 13.93
N ILE A 30 -15.25 -23.60 15.10
CA ILE A 30 -16.36 -22.63 15.24
C ILE A 30 -15.79 -21.27 15.60
N ILE A 31 -16.11 -20.26 14.78
CA ILE A 31 -15.73 -18.87 15.06
C ILE A 31 -16.85 -18.18 15.83
N VAL A 32 -16.60 -17.86 17.10
CA VAL A 32 -17.46 -17.01 17.92
C VAL A 32 -16.89 -15.59 17.87
N ARG A 33 -17.43 -14.77 16.96
CA ARG A 33 -17.02 -13.36 16.83
C ARG A 33 -17.41 -12.53 18.06
N GLY A 34 -16.90 -11.30 18.14
CA GLY A 34 -17.24 -10.31 19.17
C GLY A 34 -18.71 -9.89 19.16
N TYR A 35 -19.06 -8.88 19.95
CA TYR A 35 -20.45 -8.57 20.32
C TYR A 35 -21.42 -8.29 19.15
N ILE A 36 -20.91 -7.97 17.96
CA ILE A 36 -21.67 -7.91 16.70
C ILE A 36 -21.01 -8.73 15.59
N SER A 37 -21.83 -9.26 14.69
CA SER A 37 -21.40 -9.99 13.51
C SER A 37 -22.48 -9.94 12.43
N HIS A 38 -22.06 -10.22 11.19
CA HIS A 38 -22.93 -10.53 10.05
C HIS A 38 -22.23 -11.51 9.10
N VAL A 39 -22.78 -12.71 8.89
CA VAL A 39 -22.10 -13.78 8.13
C VAL A 39 -21.90 -13.46 6.64
N GLU A 40 -22.85 -12.78 5.99
CA GLU A 40 -22.69 -12.44 4.56
C GLU A 40 -21.76 -11.24 4.32
N VAL A 41 -21.98 -10.12 5.03
CA VAL A 41 -21.14 -8.91 4.90
C VAL A 41 -19.67 -9.18 5.21
N ALA A 42 -19.36 -10.21 6.00
CA ALA A 42 -17.99 -10.61 6.27
C ALA A 42 -17.18 -10.94 4.99
N TRP A 43 -17.84 -11.45 3.95
CA TRP A 43 -17.21 -11.81 2.68
C TRP A 43 -16.94 -10.62 1.75
N GLU A 44 -17.59 -9.47 2.01
CA GLU A 44 -17.35 -8.23 1.28
C GLU A 44 -16.02 -7.58 1.69
N SER A 45 -15.49 -7.90 2.87
CA SER A 45 -14.16 -7.45 3.30
C SER A 45 -13.08 -8.40 2.74
N PRO A 46 -12.17 -7.93 1.86
CA PRO A 46 -11.15 -8.80 1.29
C PRO A 46 -10.24 -9.43 2.36
N ALA A 47 -9.88 -8.66 3.40
CA ALA A 47 -9.04 -9.13 4.49
C ALA A 47 -9.72 -10.24 5.31
N LEU A 48 -10.98 -10.05 5.72
CA LEU A 48 -11.72 -11.05 6.48
C LEU A 48 -12.05 -12.29 5.63
N ALA A 49 -12.44 -12.09 4.37
CA ALA A 49 -12.66 -13.19 3.45
C ALA A 49 -11.38 -14.01 3.21
N SER A 50 -10.21 -13.36 3.11
CA SER A 50 -8.91 -14.04 3.01
C SER A 50 -8.61 -14.84 4.27
N PHE A 51 -8.77 -14.23 5.45
CA PHE A 51 -8.58 -14.90 6.74
C PHE A 51 -9.46 -16.15 6.87
N TYR A 52 -10.74 -16.07 6.54
CA TYR A 52 -11.63 -17.24 6.58
C TYR A 52 -11.25 -18.32 5.57
N ARG A 53 -10.86 -17.96 4.35
CA ARG A 53 -10.37 -18.94 3.37
C ARG A 53 -9.08 -19.60 3.83
N ARG A 54 -8.20 -18.84 4.48
CA ARG A 54 -6.95 -19.35 5.04
C ARG A 54 -7.23 -20.36 6.15
N LEU A 55 -8.14 -20.08 7.08
CA LEU A 55 -8.56 -21.06 8.09
C LEU A 55 -9.21 -22.30 7.45
N ALA A 56 -10.13 -22.09 6.52
CA ALA A 56 -10.84 -23.17 5.82
C ALA A 56 -9.92 -24.05 4.93
N SER A 57 -8.65 -23.67 4.74
CA SER A 57 -7.67 -24.49 4.00
C SER A 57 -7.22 -25.74 4.77
N PHE A 58 -7.39 -25.76 6.10
CA PHE A 58 -6.96 -26.89 6.95
C PHE A 58 -8.03 -27.35 7.95
N CYS A 59 -9.21 -26.72 7.98
CA CYS A 59 -10.33 -27.10 8.84
C CYS A 59 -11.67 -26.90 8.14
N ARG A 60 -12.74 -27.49 8.69
CA ARG A 60 -14.12 -27.15 8.33
C ARG A 60 -14.55 -25.99 9.23
N LEU A 61 -14.61 -24.80 8.64
CA LEU A 61 -14.92 -23.56 9.34
C LEU A 61 -16.42 -23.40 9.48
N ILE A 62 -16.90 -23.19 10.70
CA ILE A 62 -18.30 -22.97 11.03
C ILE A 62 -18.43 -21.54 11.54
N LEU A 63 -19.19 -20.73 10.80
CA LEU A 63 -19.46 -19.33 11.10
C LEU A 63 -20.93 -19.19 11.48
N PHE A 64 -21.25 -18.34 12.45
CA PHE A 64 -22.64 -18.03 12.78
C PHE A 64 -22.77 -16.60 13.30
N ASP A 65 -23.97 -16.05 13.20
CA ASP A 65 -24.34 -14.83 13.90
C ASP A 65 -25.05 -15.20 15.21
N LYS A 66 -24.63 -14.60 16.32
CA LYS A 66 -25.31 -14.82 17.60
C LYS A 66 -26.73 -14.27 17.53
N ARG A 67 -27.68 -14.89 18.24
CA ARG A 67 -29.03 -14.32 18.38
C ARG A 67 -28.96 -12.84 18.77
N GLY A 68 -29.78 -12.01 18.11
CA GLY A 68 -29.75 -10.54 18.23
C GLY A 68 -28.86 -9.81 17.23
N THR A 69 -27.97 -10.52 16.51
CA THR A 69 -26.98 -9.94 15.60
C THR A 69 -27.10 -10.49 14.18
N GLY A 70 -26.65 -9.70 13.20
CA GLY A 70 -26.49 -10.14 11.82
C GLY A 70 -27.79 -10.64 11.22
N LEU A 71 -27.74 -11.84 10.65
CA LEU A 71 -28.89 -12.50 10.03
C LEU A 71 -29.69 -13.39 10.98
N SER A 72 -29.24 -13.62 12.20
CA SER A 72 -30.00 -14.36 13.22
C SER A 72 -31.17 -13.53 13.74
N ASP A 73 -32.19 -14.21 14.26
CA ASP A 73 -33.38 -13.55 14.79
C ASP A 73 -33.02 -12.48 15.84
N ARG A 74 -33.72 -11.35 15.78
CA ARG A 74 -33.55 -10.24 16.72
C ARG A 74 -34.10 -10.62 18.10
N VAL A 75 -33.53 -10.03 19.14
CA VAL A 75 -33.96 -10.22 20.53
C VAL A 75 -34.56 -8.93 21.07
N PRO A 76 -35.60 -8.99 21.93
CA PRO A 76 -36.14 -7.80 22.57
C PRO A 76 -35.08 -7.12 23.44
N GLU A 77 -35.01 -5.79 23.41
CA GLU A 77 -34.01 -5.03 24.16
C GLU A 77 -34.24 -5.08 25.68
N ASP A 78 -35.47 -5.34 26.12
CA ASP A 78 -35.86 -5.53 27.52
C ASP A 78 -35.65 -6.98 28.01
N ARG A 79 -35.29 -7.89 27.10
CA ARG A 79 -35.10 -9.31 27.39
C ARG A 79 -33.95 -9.88 26.56
N LEU A 80 -32.76 -9.40 26.90
CA LEU A 80 -31.53 -9.88 26.30
C LEU A 80 -31.27 -11.35 26.64
N PRO A 81 -30.65 -12.12 25.72
CA PRO A 81 -30.39 -13.53 25.93
C PRO A 81 -29.34 -13.74 27.02
N THR A 82 -29.50 -14.79 27.81
CA THR A 82 -28.45 -15.22 28.74
C THR A 82 -27.25 -15.80 27.98
N LEU A 83 -26.10 -15.86 28.65
CA LEU A 83 -24.91 -16.52 28.07
C LEU A 83 -25.17 -18.00 27.79
N GLU A 84 -26.00 -18.66 28.61
CA GLU A 84 -26.46 -20.04 28.41
C GLU A 84 -27.29 -20.18 27.13
N GLN A 85 -28.23 -19.27 26.87
CA GLN A 85 -29.01 -19.29 25.62
C GLN A 85 -28.12 -19.10 24.39
N ARG A 86 -27.09 -18.24 24.47
CA ARG A 86 -26.11 -18.08 23.40
C ARG A 86 -25.21 -19.31 23.24
N MET A 87 -24.90 -20.01 24.33
CA MET A 87 -24.18 -21.28 24.32
C MET A 87 -25.01 -22.38 23.65
N ASP A 88 -26.33 -22.42 23.90
CA ASP A 88 -27.26 -23.33 23.23
C ASP A 88 -27.33 -23.08 21.71
N ASP A 89 -27.12 -21.83 21.24
CA ASP A 89 -27.03 -21.54 19.80
C ASP A 89 -25.83 -22.24 19.15
N VAL A 90 -24.68 -22.25 19.81
CA VAL A 90 -23.50 -22.98 19.34
C VAL A 90 -23.82 -24.46 19.23
N ARG A 91 -24.47 -25.03 20.24
CA ARG A 91 -24.88 -26.44 20.23
C ARG A 91 -25.87 -26.75 19.12
N ALA A 92 -26.87 -25.90 18.88
CA ALA A 92 -27.82 -26.07 17.79
C ALA A 92 -27.12 -26.02 16.41
N VAL A 93 -26.17 -25.10 16.22
CA VAL A 93 -25.36 -25.04 14.98
C VAL A 93 -24.51 -26.29 14.83
N MET A 94 -23.86 -26.77 15.91
CA MET A 94 -23.10 -28.03 15.91
C MET A 94 -23.98 -29.22 15.49
N GLU A 95 -25.17 -29.35 16.06
CA GLU A 95 -26.14 -30.40 15.72
C GLU A 95 -26.56 -30.32 14.23
N ALA A 96 -26.83 -29.11 13.72
CA ALA A 96 -27.24 -28.91 12.33
C ALA A 96 -26.16 -29.29 11.29
N VAL A 97 -24.88 -29.11 11.63
CA VAL A 97 -23.76 -29.43 10.72
C VAL A 97 -23.16 -30.82 10.97
N GLY A 98 -23.72 -31.58 11.93
CA GLY A 98 -23.22 -32.89 12.34
C GLY A 98 -21.84 -32.83 13.00
N SER A 99 -21.58 -31.80 13.82
CA SER A 99 -20.35 -31.66 14.60
C SER A 99 -20.51 -32.24 16.00
N ASP A 100 -19.86 -33.37 16.25
CA ASP A 100 -19.81 -33.97 17.59
C ASP A 100 -18.82 -33.24 18.50
N ARG A 101 -17.68 -32.78 17.96
CA ARG A 101 -16.65 -32.03 18.70
C ARG A 101 -16.02 -30.98 17.81
N ALA A 102 -15.78 -29.80 18.36
CA ALA A 102 -15.15 -28.70 17.64
C ALA A 102 -14.11 -27.95 18.49
N ALA A 103 -13.13 -27.34 17.83
CA ALA A 103 -12.35 -26.28 18.43
C ALA A 103 -13.15 -24.97 18.37
N LEU A 104 -13.06 -24.15 19.42
CA LEU A 104 -13.76 -22.86 19.49
C LEU A 104 -12.75 -21.72 19.43
N PHE A 105 -12.94 -20.83 18.47
CA PHE A 105 -12.19 -19.57 18.38
C PHE A 105 -13.09 -18.43 18.88
N GLY A 106 -12.88 -18.01 20.12
CA GLY A 106 -13.52 -16.85 20.70
C GLY A 106 -12.71 -15.59 20.41
N ALA A 107 -13.31 -14.60 19.77
CA ALA A 107 -12.71 -13.29 19.57
C ALA A 107 -13.42 -12.25 20.43
N SER A 108 -12.67 -11.49 21.24
CA SER A 108 -13.22 -10.43 22.08
C SER A 108 -14.33 -10.95 23.02
N GLU A 109 -15.54 -10.40 22.94
CA GLU A 109 -16.75 -10.87 23.66
C GLU A 109 -17.13 -12.33 23.40
N GLY A 110 -16.67 -12.94 22.30
CA GLY A 110 -16.88 -14.37 22.07
C GLY A 110 -16.16 -15.26 23.11
N GLY A 111 -15.13 -14.74 23.77
CA GLY A 111 -14.33 -15.45 24.76
C GLY A 111 -15.13 -15.98 25.96
N PRO A 112 -15.84 -15.14 26.72
CA PRO A 112 -16.69 -15.58 27.82
C PRO A 112 -17.66 -16.71 27.47
N MET A 113 -18.28 -16.67 26.28
CA MET A 113 -19.16 -17.73 25.82
C MET A 113 -18.39 -19.03 25.56
N CYS A 114 -17.24 -18.97 24.88
CA CYS A 114 -16.39 -20.14 24.65
C CYS A 114 -15.89 -20.76 25.97
N LEU A 115 -15.55 -19.92 26.96
CA LEU A 115 -15.16 -20.37 28.30
C LEU A 115 -16.31 -21.11 29.00
N LEU A 116 -17.52 -20.55 28.98
CA LEU A 116 -18.70 -21.23 29.54
C LEU A 116 -18.99 -22.55 28.82
N PHE A 117 -18.93 -22.56 27.48
CA PHE A 117 -19.14 -23.77 26.68
C PHE A 117 -18.13 -24.85 27.04
N ALA A 118 -16.83 -24.52 27.10
CA ALA A 118 -15.79 -25.49 27.42
C ALA A 118 -15.84 -26.01 28.86
N ALA A 119 -16.28 -25.17 29.82
CA ALA A 119 -16.51 -25.59 31.20
C ALA A 119 -17.69 -26.56 31.32
N THR A 120 -18.74 -26.33 30.52
CA THR A 120 -20.00 -27.08 30.59
C THR A 120 -19.94 -28.38 29.77
N TYR A 121 -19.32 -28.33 28.60
CA TYR A 121 -19.25 -29.42 27.62
C TYR A 121 -17.80 -29.73 27.20
N PRO A 122 -16.91 -30.12 28.13
CA PRO A 122 -15.52 -30.46 27.79
C PRO A 122 -15.44 -31.62 26.79
N GLU A 123 -16.39 -32.56 26.82
CA GLU A 123 -16.48 -33.68 25.88
C GLU A 123 -16.85 -33.25 24.45
N ARG A 124 -17.49 -32.08 24.29
CA ARG A 124 -17.86 -31.48 23.00
C ARG A 124 -16.81 -30.49 22.48
N THR A 125 -15.76 -30.23 23.28
CA THR A 125 -14.76 -29.19 22.99
C THR A 125 -13.39 -29.83 22.71
N LEU A 126 -12.81 -29.57 21.54
CA LEU A 126 -11.45 -30.02 21.21
C LEU A 126 -10.38 -29.15 21.88
N GLY A 127 -10.64 -27.85 21.95
CA GLY A 127 -9.77 -26.85 22.56
C GLY A 127 -10.30 -25.44 22.33
N LEU A 128 -9.72 -24.47 23.02
CA LEU A 128 -10.06 -23.06 22.94
C LEU A 128 -8.92 -22.24 22.34
N LEU A 129 -9.26 -21.35 21.40
CA LEU A 129 -8.44 -20.25 20.93
C LEU A 129 -9.12 -18.95 21.36
N LEU A 130 -8.45 -18.17 22.21
CA LEU A 130 -8.99 -16.93 22.76
C LEU A 130 -8.19 -15.75 22.23
N TRP A 131 -8.80 -14.94 21.36
CA TRP A 131 -8.17 -13.77 20.73
C TRP A 131 -8.66 -12.48 21.38
N GLY A 132 -7.77 -11.75 22.05
CA GLY A 132 -8.10 -10.44 22.64
C GLY A 132 -9.32 -10.50 23.57
N CYS A 133 -9.48 -11.61 24.31
CA CYS A 133 -10.64 -11.87 25.14
C CYS A 133 -10.45 -11.38 26.58
N PHE A 134 -11.53 -11.45 27.36
CA PHE A 134 -11.57 -11.10 28.77
C PHE A 134 -12.50 -12.04 29.52
N ALA A 135 -12.21 -12.30 30.80
CA ALA A 135 -13.12 -13.06 31.68
C ALA A 135 -14.18 -12.15 32.34
N HIS A 136 -13.87 -10.86 32.48
CA HIS A 136 -14.77 -9.80 32.91
C HIS A 136 -14.22 -8.49 32.35
N TYR A 137 -15.09 -7.62 31.84
CA TYR A 137 -14.66 -6.41 31.13
C TYR A 137 -14.83 -5.16 31.98
N ASP A 138 -13.71 -4.55 32.37
CA ASP A 138 -13.73 -3.27 33.08
C ASP A 138 -13.92 -2.14 32.05
N TRP A 139 -15.14 -1.65 31.92
CA TRP A 139 -15.47 -0.62 30.93
C TRP A 139 -14.61 0.64 31.06
N ARG A 140 -14.23 1.05 32.29
CA ARG A 140 -13.44 2.28 32.53
C ARG A 140 -12.02 2.16 32.02
N ARG A 141 -11.43 0.96 32.12
CA ARG A 141 -10.07 0.66 31.67
C ARG A 141 -10.04 0.12 30.23
N SER A 142 -11.20 -0.03 29.61
CA SER A 142 -11.35 -0.52 28.24
C SER A 142 -11.41 0.59 27.19
N PHE A 143 -11.46 0.20 25.92
CA PHE A 143 -11.73 1.15 24.83
C PHE A 143 -13.08 1.86 24.96
N ILE A 144 -14.08 1.26 25.61
CA ILE A 144 -15.40 1.89 25.77
C ILE A 144 -15.25 3.16 26.59
N GLY A 145 -14.52 3.10 27.71
CA GLY A 145 -14.19 4.26 28.53
C GLY A 145 -13.23 5.25 27.86
N ARG A 146 -12.34 4.80 26.98
CA ARG A 146 -11.39 5.70 26.27
C ARG A 146 -12.02 6.42 25.07
N TYR A 147 -12.77 5.68 24.25
CA TYR A 147 -13.31 6.17 22.98
C TYR A 147 -14.63 6.92 23.19
N TRP A 148 -15.62 6.25 23.77
CA TRP A 148 -16.92 6.86 24.06
C TRP A 148 -16.87 7.67 25.36
N GLY A 149 -16.28 7.12 26.41
CA GLY A 149 -16.04 7.81 27.68
C GLY A 149 -17.30 8.32 28.37
N GLY A 150 -17.13 9.25 29.30
CA GLY A 150 -18.20 9.76 30.16
C GLY A 150 -18.00 9.42 31.64
N ASP A 151 -18.82 10.00 32.50
CA ASP A 151 -18.72 9.82 33.96
C ASP A 151 -19.31 8.47 34.39
N THR A 152 -20.33 8.02 33.66
CA THR A 152 -21.02 6.75 33.84
C THR A 152 -20.92 5.88 32.60
N VAL A 153 -21.19 4.59 32.79
CA VAL A 153 -21.29 3.65 31.68
C VAL A 153 -22.47 3.97 30.76
N ASP A 154 -23.56 4.54 31.29
CA ASP A 154 -24.69 4.98 30.47
C ASP A 154 -24.31 6.13 29.54
N ASP A 155 -23.44 7.06 29.96
CA ASP A 155 -22.94 8.13 29.09
C ASP A 155 -22.16 7.57 27.88
N ALA A 156 -21.32 6.56 28.13
CA ALA A 156 -20.57 5.88 27.08
C ALA A 156 -21.51 5.15 26.10
N LEU A 157 -22.53 4.47 26.62
CA LEU A 157 -23.53 3.80 25.82
C LEU A 157 -24.41 4.76 25.03
N ASP A 158 -24.79 5.90 25.62
CA ASP A 158 -25.54 6.97 24.95
C ASP A 158 -24.74 7.53 23.78
N ARG A 159 -23.42 7.66 23.95
CA ARG A 159 -22.53 8.13 22.88
C ARG A 159 -22.35 7.08 21.79
N LEU A 160 -22.17 5.80 22.17
CA LEU A 160 -22.18 4.69 21.21
C LEU A 160 -23.44 4.73 20.35
N GLU A 161 -24.62 4.86 20.97
CA GLU A 161 -25.89 4.84 20.25
C GLU A 161 -26.00 6.00 19.25
N ARG A 162 -25.48 7.19 19.59
CA ARG A 162 -25.45 8.35 18.69
C ARG A 162 -24.48 8.21 17.52
N GLU A 163 -23.32 7.61 17.77
CA GLU A 163 -22.24 7.46 16.78
C GLU A 163 -22.36 6.14 15.99
N TRP A 164 -23.28 5.26 16.36
CA TRP A 164 -23.37 3.91 15.82
C TRP A 164 -23.50 3.90 14.29
N GLY A 165 -22.62 3.13 13.65
CA GLY A 165 -22.65 2.92 12.22
C GLY A 165 -21.91 3.96 11.40
N ASP A 166 -21.26 4.96 11.98
CA ASP A 166 -20.39 5.88 11.22
C ASP A 166 -18.99 5.30 10.93
N GLY A 167 -18.67 4.18 11.59
CA GLY A 167 -17.41 3.46 11.52
C GLY A 167 -16.23 4.14 12.21
N GLY A 168 -16.46 5.22 12.96
CA GLY A 168 -15.42 6.03 13.61
C GLY A 168 -14.61 5.29 14.67
N ASP A 169 -15.17 4.26 15.27
CA ASP A 169 -14.51 3.37 16.24
C ASP A 169 -13.47 2.45 15.58
N LEU A 170 -13.45 2.34 14.24
CA LEU A 170 -12.44 1.56 13.51
C LEU A 170 -11.02 2.00 13.87
N ALA A 171 -10.77 3.31 14.03
CA ALA A 171 -9.45 3.81 14.38
C ALA A 171 -8.97 3.33 15.76
N ALA A 172 -9.89 2.99 16.66
CA ALA A 172 -9.58 2.38 17.95
C ALA A 172 -9.47 0.84 17.84
N MET A 173 -10.26 0.20 16.99
CA MET A 173 -10.24 -1.27 16.83
C MET A 173 -9.09 -1.77 15.93
N ALA A 174 -8.71 -1.00 14.93
CA ALA A 174 -7.64 -1.33 13.99
C ALA A 174 -6.87 -0.06 13.58
N PRO A 175 -6.02 0.50 14.47
CA PRO A 175 -5.25 1.70 14.21
C PRO A 175 -4.43 1.68 12.91
N SER A 176 -3.96 0.50 12.46
CA SER A 176 -3.14 0.39 11.23
C SER A 176 -3.89 0.77 9.96
N VAL A 177 -5.23 0.70 9.98
CA VAL A 177 -6.10 1.07 8.85
C VAL A 177 -6.93 2.32 9.12
N ALA A 178 -6.65 3.06 10.19
CA ALA A 178 -7.41 4.24 10.59
C ALA A 178 -7.45 5.35 9.52
N GLY A 179 -6.40 5.42 8.67
CA GLY A 179 -6.31 6.37 7.55
C GLY A 179 -7.09 5.96 6.30
N ASP A 180 -7.67 4.76 6.25
CA ASP A 180 -8.44 4.26 5.12
C ASP A 180 -9.93 4.58 5.27
N ASP A 181 -10.34 5.66 4.59
CA ASP A 181 -11.72 6.11 4.53
C ASP A 181 -12.69 5.08 3.92
N ALA A 182 -12.21 4.22 3.01
CA ALA A 182 -13.03 3.14 2.46
C ALA A 182 -13.24 2.03 3.50
N ALA A 183 -12.20 1.66 4.24
CA ALA A 183 -12.30 0.73 5.36
C ALA A 183 -13.26 1.25 6.43
N ARG A 184 -13.18 2.54 6.79
CA ARG A 184 -14.09 3.19 7.74
C ARG A 184 -15.56 3.10 7.29
N ARG A 185 -15.84 3.44 6.03
CA ARG A 185 -17.21 3.34 5.47
C ARG A 185 -17.73 1.91 5.43
N ALA A 186 -16.88 0.96 5.07
CA ALA A 186 -17.22 -0.46 5.06
C ALA A 186 -17.53 -0.97 6.48
N TRP A 187 -16.71 -0.59 7.47
CA TRP A 187 -16.92 -0.88 8.88
C TRP A 187 -18.25 -0.32 9.39
N GLY A 188 -18.53 0.96 9.12
CA GLY A 188 -19.80 1.59 9.48
C GLY A 188 -21.01 0.90 8.82
N ARG A 189 -20.90 0.45 7.57
CA ARG A 189 -21.94 -0.37 6.93
C ARG A 189 -22.12 -1.72 7.63
N ALA A 190 -21.03 -2.41 7.96
CA ALA A 190 -21.08 -3.68 8.68
C ALA A 190 -21.77 -3.54 10.04
N GLN A 191 -21.48 -2.47 10.80
CA GLN A 191 -22.17 -2.15 12.06
C GLN A 191 -23.68 -2.03 11.88
N ARG A 192 -24.14 -1.23 10.92
CA ARG A 192 -25.58 -1.00 10.67
C ARG A 192 -26.32 -2.27 10.23
N LEU A 193 -25.66 -3.14 9.47
CA LEU A 193 -26.25 -4.41 9.05
C LEU A 193 -26.25 -5.44 10.19
N ALA A 194 -25.21 -5.44 11.03
CA ALA A 194 -25.12 -6.33 12.17
C ALA A 194 -26.12 -5.98 13.28
N ALA A 195 -26.27 -4.71 13.63
CA ALA A 195 -27.18 -4.26 14.69
C ALA A 195 -27.73 -2.85 14.46
N THR A 196 -28.96 -2.62 14.92
CA THR A 196 -29.49 -1.26 15.09
C THR A 196 -28.80 -0.58 16.28
N PRO A 197 -28.79 0.77 16.36
CA PRO A 197 -28.14 1.48 17.47
C PRO A 197 -28.62 1.04 18.85
N THR A 198 -29.93 0.90 19.04
CA THR A 198 -30.53 0.47 20.32
C THR A 198 -30.17 -0.99 20.65
N ALA A 199 -30.12 -1.88 19.66
CA ALA A 199 -29.65 -3.25 19.86
C ALA A 199 -28.16 -3.28 20.21
N ALA A 200 -27.32 -2.49 19.53
CA ALA A 200 -25.89 -2.41 19.81
C ALA A 200 -25.61 -1.93 21.23
N ARG A 201 -26.33 -0.89 21.69
CA ARG A 201 -26.32 -0.44 23.09
C ARG A 201 -26.65 -1.59 24.05
N ALA A 202 -27.78 -2.27 23.82
CA ALA A 202 -28.27 -3.31 24.73
C ALA A 202 -27.30 -4.50 24.78
N LEU A 203 -26.80 -4.95 23.63
CA LEU A 203 -25.81 -6.03 23.53
C LEU A 203 -24.49 -5.66 24.20
N LEU A 204 -24.03 -4.41 24.08
CA LEU A 204 -22.82 -3.95 24.74
C LEU A 204 -23.02 -3.87 26.27
N ARG A 205 -24.16 -3.38 26.74
CA ARG A 205 -24.52 -3.42 28.18
C ARG A 205 -24.44 -4.84 28.72
N MET A 206 -25.05 -5.79 28.02
CA MET A 206 -25.03 -7.20 28.40
C MET A 206 -23.60 -7.75 28.48
N MET A 207 -22.73 -7.41 27.52
CA MET A 207 -21.32 -7.80 27.54
C MET A 207 -20.60 -7.28 28.79
N LEU A 208 -20.88 -6.04 29.22
CA LEU A 208 -20.24 -5.44 30.40
C LEU A 208 -20.63 -6.13 31.71
N ASP A 209 -21.83 -6.69 31.77
CA ASP A 209 -22.35 -7.38 32.95
C ASP A 209 -21.82 -8.83 33.06
N VAL A 210 -21.19 -9.37 32.00
CA VAL A 210 -20.65 -10.74 32.01
C VAL A 210 -19.40 -10.84 32.89
N ASP A 211 -19.43 -11.80 33.81
CA ASP A 211 -18.28 -12.20 34.63
C ASP A 211 -18.17 -13.74 34.68
N VAL A 212 -17.17 -14.26 33.97
CA VAL A 212 -16.86 -15.69 33.93
C VAL A 212 -15.57 -16.03 34.68
N ARG A 213 -15.01 -15.11 35.47
CA ARG A 213 -13.81 -15.37 36.29
C ARG A 213 -13.94 -16.62 37.18
N PRO A 214 -15.11 -16.89 37.81
CA PRO A 214 -15.28 -18.12 38.60
C PRO A 214 -15.17 -19.42 37.79
N LEU A 215 -15.33 -19.37 36.46
CA LEU A 215 -15.29 -20.56 35.59
C LEU A 215 -13.87 -20.95 35.17
N LEU A 216 -12.91 -20.01 35.20
CA LEU A 216 -11.55 -20.24 34.68
C LEU A 216 -10.87 -21.48 35.27
N PRO A 217 -10.95 -21.75 36.60
CA PRO A 217 -10.32 -22.94 37.19
C PRO A 217 -11.00 -24.26 36.81
N ALA A 218 -12.23 -24.22 36.29
CA ALA A 218 -13.00 -25.40 35.89
C ALA A 218 -12.70 -25.86 34.47
N ILE A 219 -12.00 -25.06 33.65
CA ILE A 219 -11.63 -25.43 32.29
C ILE A 219 -10.60 -26.57 32.33
N ARG A 220 -10.83 -27.60 31.49
CA ARG A 220 -10.00 -28.82 31.41
C ARG A 220 -9.50 -29.16 30.00
N VAL A 221 -9.94 -28.40 28.99
CA VAL A 221 -9.51 -28.60 27.59
C VAL A 221 -8.25 -27.78 27.29
N PRO A 222 -7.50 -28.11 26.22
CA PRO A 222 -6.39 -27.28 25.77
C PRO A 222 -6.85 -25.85 25.48
N VAL A 223 -6.10 -24.86 25.98
CA VAL A 223 -6.39 -23.43 25.77
C VAL A 223 -5.16 -22.72 25.24
N VAL A 224 -5.32 -21.98 24.16
CA VAL A 224 -4.33 -21.06 23.61
C VAL A 224 -4.91 -19.65 23.64
N ILE A 225 -4.24 -18.75 24.34
CA ILE A 225 -4.63 -17.36 24.50
C ILE A 225 -3.69 -16.52 23.66
N LEU A 226 -4.23 -15.79 22.69
CA LEU A 226 -3.51 -15.00 21.71
C LEU A 226 -3.87 -13.53 21.91
N HIS A 227 -2.86 -12.66 22.00
CA HIS A 227 -3.09 -11.24 22.19
C HIS A 227 -1.96 -10.42 21.58
N ARG A 228 -2.31 -9.31 20.91
CA ARG A 228 -1.34 -8.31 20.48
C ARG A 228 -0.97 -7.34 21.60
N VAL A 229 0.31 -7.14 21.86
CA VAL A 229 0.76 -6.36 23.02
C VAL A 229 0.28 -4.90 22.98
N GLY A 230 0.09 -4.34 21.78
CA GLY A 230 -0.40 -2.98 21.59
C GLY A 230 -1.91 -2.85 21.39
N ASP A 231 -2.69 -3.92 21.61
CA ASP A 231 -4.15 -3.88 21.47
C ASP A 231 -4.74 -2.81 22.41
N VAL A 232 -5.34 -1.78 21.82
CA VAL A 232 -5.99 -0.69 22.56
C VAL A 232 -7.50 -0.89 22.71
N ALA A 233 -8.08 -1.90 22.06
CA ALA A 233 -9.46 -2.28 22.25
C ALA A 233 -9.59 -2.98 23.61
N VAL A 234 -8.86 -4.10 23.75
CA VAL A 234 -8.83 -4.93 24.95
C VAL A 234 -7.42 -4.90 25.50
N ASP A 235 -7.26 -4.51 26.77
CA ASP A 235 -5.94 -4.47 27.39
C ASP A 235 -5.37 -5.88 27.58
N VAL A 236 -4.09 -6.04 27.25
CA VAL A 236 -3.36 -7.32 27.34
C VAL A 236 -3.42 -7.96 28.73
N SER A 237 -3.61 -7.18 29.79
CA SER A 237 -3.79 -7.69 31.16
C SER A 237 -4.98 -8.64 31.31
N HIS A 238 -6.02 -8.54 30.46
CA HIS A 238 -7.13 -9.48 30.46
C HIS A 238 -6.69 -10.88 30.03
N SER A 239 -5.86 -10.99 28.98
CA SER A 239 -5.33 -12.28 28.54
C SER A 239 -4.33 -12.86 29.52
N ARG A 240 -3.46 -12.02 30.11
CA ARG A 240 -2.54 -12.45 31.17
C ARG A 240 -3.30 -12.99 32.38
N TYR A 241 -4.34 -12.28 32.83
CA TYR A 241 -5.20 -12.75 33.90
C TYR A 241 -5.81 -14.13 33.58
N MET A 242 -6.37 -14.33 32.38
CA MET A 242 -6.91 -15.63 32.00
C MET A 242 -5.83 -16.72 31.95
N ALA A 243 -4.63 -16.42 31.45
CA ALA A 243 -3.52 -17.36 31.42
C ALA A 243 -3.10 -17.82 32.83
N ASP A 244 -3.09 -16.90 33.80
CA ASP A 244 -2.75 -17.20 35.19
C ASP A 244 -3.82 -18.04 35.92
N HIS A 245 -5.08 -17.99 35.47
CA HIS A 245 -6.22 -18.59 36.17
C HIS A 245 -6.84 -19.80 35.46
N ILE A 246 -6.45 -20.07 34.21
CA ILE A 246 -6.87 -21.27 33.46
C ILE A 246 -5.74 -22.32 33.56
N PRO A 247 -5.99 -23.48 34.18
CA PRO A 247 -4.97 -24.52 34.30
C PRO A 247 -4.48 -25.02 32.93
N GLY A 248 -3.18 -24.94 32.70
CA GLY A 248 -2.54 -25.42 31.46
C GLY A 248 -2.77 -24.54 30.23
N ALA A 249 -3.30 -23.32 30.40
CA ALA A 249 -3.39 -22.37 29.29
C ALA A 249 -2.00 -21.97 28.78
N ARG A 250 -1.86 -21.96 27.45
CA ARG A 250 -0.69 -21.42 26.77
C ARG A 250 -1.00 -20.00 26.32
N TYR A 251 -0.20 -19.05 26.77
CA TYR A 251 -0.33 -17.65 26.36
C TYR A 251 0.73 -17.30 25.31
N VAL A 252 0.31 -16.64 24.25
CA VAL A 252 1.13 -16.23 23.11
C VAL A 252 0.95 -14.74 22.88
N GLU A 253 2.04 -13.99 23.05
CA GLU A 253 2.10 -12.57 22.74
C GLU A 253 2.50 -12.38 21.28
N LEU A 254 1.71 -11.59 20.55
CA LEU A 254 1.98 -11.25 19.16
C LEU A 254 2.31 -9.75 19.02
N PRO A 255 3.15 -9.35 18.05
CA PRO A 255 3.38 -7.95 17.74
C PRO A 255 2.15 -7.30 17.10
N GLY A 256 2.00 -5.99 17.28
CA GLY A 256 0.96 -5.18 16.65
C GLY A 256 0.00 -4.52 17.65
N SER A 257 -0.95 -3.76 17.12
CA SER A 257 -1.92 -2.98 17.90
C SER A 257 -3.39 -3.12 17.46
N ASP A 258 -3.65 -3.80 16.34
CA ASP A 258 -5.02 -3.98 15.86
C ASP A 258 -5.72 -5.11 16.63
N HIS A 259 -6.92 -4.85 17.12
CA HIS A 259 -7.79 -5.82 17.77
C HIS A 259 -8.47 -6.77 16.79
N LEU A 260 -8.69 -6.34 15.54
CA LEU A 260 -9.35 -7.18 14.54
C LEU A 260 -8.39 -8.29 14.07
N PRO A 261 -8.72 -9.59 14.26
CA PRO A 261 -7.79 -10.69 14.01
C PRO A 261 -7.40 -10.87 12.54
N TRP A 262 -8.18 -10.30 11.61
CA TRP A 262 -7.94 -10.35 10.17
C TRP A 262 -7.19 -9.12 9.62
N ILE A 263 -6.73 -8.21 10.48
CA ILE A 263 -5.94 -7.02 10.10
C ILE A 263 -4.54 -7.15 10.67
N GLY A 264 -3.52 -6.65 9.96
CA GLY A 264 -2.11 -6.73 10.37
C GLY A 264 -1.49 -8.10 10.08
N ASP A 265 -0.57 -8.55 10.93
CA ASP A 265 0.03 -9.88 10.82
C ASP A 265 -0.99 -10.97 11.20
N THR A 266 -1.63 -11.53 10.19
CA THR A 266 -2.62 -12.61 10.35
C THR A 266 -1.97 -14.00 10.33
N GLU A 267 -0.79 -14.17 9.73
CA GLU A 267 -0.18 -15.50 9.60
C GLU A 267 0.39 -16.00 10.93
N SER A 268 0.94 -15.12 11.77
CA SER A 268 1.34 -15.51 13.13
C SER A 268 0.16 -16.04 13.96
N LEU A 269 -1.03 -15.45 13.79
CA LEU A 269 -2.26 -15.91 14.42
C LEU A 269 -2.72 -17.25 13.81
N VAL A 270 -2.76 -17.34 12.49
CA VAL A 270 -3.17 -18.55 11.76
C VAL A 270 -2.27 -19.73 12.11
N ALA A 271 -0.96 -19.53 12.27
CA ALA A 271 -0.03 -20.59 12.63
C ALA A 271 -0.37 -21.24 13.98
N GLU A 272 -0.71 -20.43 14.98
CA GLU A 272 -1.10 -20.89 16.32
C GLU A 272 -2.47 -21.59 16.30
N ILE A 273 -3.42 -21.10 15.48
CA ILE A 273 -4.70 -21.77 15.23
C ILE A 273 -4.47 -23.13 14.56
N GLN A 274 -3.66 -23.17 13.51
CA GLN A 274 -3.36 -24.38 12.75
C GLN A 274 -2.66 -25.41 13.63
N GLU A 275 -1.73 -25.01 14.49
CA GLU A 275 -1.05 -25.91 15.43
C GLU A 275 -2.04 -26.54 16.41
N LEU A 276 -2.96 -25.77 17.02
CA LEU A 276 -3.96 -26.34 17.91
C LEU A 276 -4.90 -27.31 17.17
N VAL A 277 -5.37 -26.90 15.98
CA VAL A 277 -6.40 -27.62 15.23
C VAL A 277 -5.84 -28.90 14.59
N THR A 278 -4.61 -28.87 14.10
CA THR A 278 -4.02 -29.96 13.31
C THR A 278 -2.93 -30.74 14.04
N GLY A 279 -2.39 -30.18 15.13
CA GLY A 279 -1.19 -30.69 15.79
C GLY A 279 0.11 -30.41 15.03
N THR A 280 0.06 -29.71 13.90
CA THR A 280 1.22 -29.36 13.08
C THR A 280 1.38 -27.85 12.98
N ARG A 281 2.57 -27.35 13.31
CA ARG A 281 2.92 -25.94 13.10
C ARG A 281 3.30 -25.76 11.63
N PRO A 282 2.66 -24.87 10.87
CA PRO A 282 3.07 -24.58 9.50
C PRO A 282 4.48 -24.00 9.52
N GLU A 283 5.37 -24.49 8.65
CA GLU A 283 6.63 -23.79 8.40
C GLU A 283 6.29 -22.45 7.76
N PRO A 284 6.88 -21.32 8.21
CA PRO A 284 6.67 -20.04 7.56
C PRO A 284 7.16 -20.16 6.11
N GLU A 285 6.24 -20.08 5.15
CA GLU A 285 6.62 -19.83 3.76
C GLU A 285 7.23 -18.42 3.72
N PRO A 286 8.52 -18.26 3.36
CA PRO A 286 9.10 -16.93 3.25
C PRO A 286 8.33 -16.13 2.19
N ASP A 287 8.15 -14.82 2.41
CA ASP A 287 7.52 -13.88 1.47
C ASP A 287 8.32 -13.84 0.16
N ARG A 288 8.12 -14.81 -0.74
CA ARG A 288 8.86 -14.85 -1.99
C ARG A 288 8.27 -13.86 -2.98
N VAL A 289 9.02 -12.80 -3.26
CA VAL A 289 8.69 -11.80 -4.28
C VAL A 289 9.57 -12.00 -5.50
N VAL A 290 8.99 -11.91 -6.70
CA VAL A 290 9.78 -11.92 -7.94
C VAL A 290 10.35 -10.52 -8.16
N ALA A 291 11.67 -10.41 -8.21
CA ALA A 291 12.37 -9.14 -8.47
C ALA A 291 13.50 -9.34 -9.48
N THR A 292 13.92 -8.25 -10.14
CA THR A 292 15.16 -8.25 -10.93
C THR A 292 16.31 -7.70 -10.09
N VAL A 293 17.32 -8.52 -9.89
CA VAL A 293 18.53 -8.18 -9.12
C VAL A 293 19.65 -7.80 -10.07
N LEU A 294 20.31 -6.69 -9.77
CA LEU A 294 21.47 -6.14 -10.46
C LEU A 294 22.65 -6.16 -9.48
N PHE A 295 23.78 -6.74 -9.88
CA PHE A 295 25.07 -6.51 -9.24
C PHE A 295 26.02 -5.82 -10.22
N VAL A 296 26.81 -4.86 -9.73
CA VAL A 296 27.74 -4.06 -10.52
C VAL A 296 29.07 -3.87 -9.82
N ASP A 297 30.15 -3.89 -10.61
CA ASP A 297 31.46 -3.40 -10.21
C ASP A 297 31.67 -2.02 -10.87
N ALA A 298 31.47 -0.95 -10.10
CA ALA A 298 31.52 0.44 -10.57
C ALA A 298 31.69 1.41 -9.38
N PRO A 299 32.11 2.67 -9.60
CA PRO A 299 32.20 3.66 -8.53
C PRO A 299 30.85 3.89 -7.84
N TYR A 300 30.84 3.90 -6.50
CA TYR A 300 29.62 3.98 -5.69
C TYR A 300 28.68 5.13 -6.10
N GLU A 301 29.23 6.31 -6.39
CA GLU A 301 28.41 7.47 -6.76
C GLU A 301 27.72 7.31 -8.12
N VAL A 302 28.37 6.66 -9.08
CA VAL A 302 27.78 6.33 -10.39
C VAL A 302 26.63 5.34 -10.21
N VAL A 303 26.84 4.31 -9.38
CA VAL A 303 25.81 3.31 -9.07
C VAL A 303 24.63 3.94 -8.35
N ARG A 304 24.87 4.68 -7.26
CA ARG A 304 23.83 5.33 -6.45
C ARG A 304 22.98 6.29 -7.30
N SER A 305 23.63 7.14 -8.10
CA SER A 305 22.96 8.11 -8.98
C SER A 305 22.07 7.41 -10.01
N ASN A 306 22.58 6.39 -10.70
CA ASN A 306 21.82 5.68 -11.72
C ASN A 306 20.72 4.80 -11.13
N VAL A 307 20.96 4.11 -10.01
CA VAL A 307 19.92 3.32 -9.33
C VAL A 307 18.74 4.22 -8.94
N ALA A 308 19.01 5.40 -8.37
CA ALA A 308 17.97 6.39 -8.07
C ALA A 308 17.26 6.89 -9.34
N ARG A 309 18.02 7.26 -10.39
CA ARG A 309 17.50 7.71 -11.69
C ARG A 309 16.55 6.70 -12.32
N PHE A 310 16.86 5.41 -12.19
CA PHE A 310 16.06 4.31 -12.72
C PHE A 310 15.14 3.68 -11.66
N ARG A 311 14.85 4.38 -10.55
CA ARG A 311 13.89 3.95 -9.50
C ARG A 311 14.12 2.52 -9.00
N GLY A 312 15.39 2.13 -8.86
CA GLY A 312 15.79 0.91 -8.17
C GLY A 312 16.00 1.16 -6.67
N ALA A 313 16.07 0.09 -5.90
CA ALA A 313 16.43 0.13 -4.49
C ALA A 313 17.83 -0.49 -4.29
N MET A 314 18.70 0.21 -3.57
CA MET A 314 20.04 -0.32 -3.23
C MET A 314 19.93 -1.56 -2.35
N LEU A 315 20.78 -2.55 -2.59
CA LEU A 315 20.94 -3.75 -1.77
C LEU A 315 22.26 -3.70 -0.99
N ALA A 316 22.40 -4.57 0.00
CA ALA A 316 23.68 -4.82 0.65
C ALA A 316 24.74 -5.25 -0.39
N ALA A 317 25.94 -4.66 -0.28
CA ALA A 317 27.07 -5.01 -1.13
C ALA A 317 27.54 -6.46 -0.86
N ARG A 318 28.07 -7.12 -1.89
CA ARG A 318 28.69 -8.44 -1.78
C ARG A 318 30.17 -8.33 -2.14
N GLY A 319 31.03 -8.34 -1.12
CA GLY A 319 32.44 -7.98 -1.31
C GLY A 319 32.54 -6.53 -1.82
N ASP A 320 33.24 -6.34 -2.93
CA ASP A 320 33.41 -5.02 -3.57
C ASP A 320 32.28 -4.68 -4.57
N SER A 321 31.38 -5.62 -4.84
CA SER A 321 30.29 -5.45 -5.80
C SER A 321 29.05 -4.84 -5.16
N LEU A 322 28.48 -3.83 -5.81
CA LEU A 322 27.31 -3.11 -5.35
C LEU A 322 26.03 -3.72 -5.93
N GLY A 323 24.99 -3.87 -5.10
CA GLY A 323 23.72 -4.50 -5.49
C GLY A 323 22.56 -3.51 -5.58
N ALA A 324 21.58 -3.80 -6.45
CA ALA A 324 20.31 -3.09 -6.54
C ALA A 324 19.18 -4.04 -6.98
N SER A 325 17.94 -3.71 -6.63
CA SER A 325 16.73 -4.42 -7.07
C SER A 325 15.79 -3.51 -7.85
N PHE A 326 15.04 -4.12 -8.78
CA PHE A 326 14.07 -3.46 -9.65
C PHE A 326 12.79 -4.30 -9.79
N ASP A 327 11.67 -3.60 -9.93
CA ASP A 327 10.33 -4.14 -10.23
C ASP A 327 10.18 -4.65 -11.68
N GLY A 328 11.18 -4.42 -12.55
CA GLY A 328 11.11 -4.83 -13.95
C GLY A 328 12.47 -4.94 -14.66
N PRO A 329 12.69 -5.98 -15.48
CA PRO A 329 14.00 -6.29 -16.05
C PRO A 329 14.49 -5.29 -17.09
N ALA A 330 13.61 -4.70 -17.91
CA ALA A 330 14.01 -3.70 -18.90
C ALA A 330 14.59 -2.43 -18.25
N ARG A 331 14.09 -2.07 -17.06
CA ARG A 331 14.58 -0.92 -16.29
C ARG A 331 15.95 -1.22 -15.69
N ALA A 332 16.11 -2.41 -15.12
CA ALA A 332 17.37 -2.87 -14.56
C ALA A 332 18.48 -2.90 -15.62
N ILE A 333 18.19 -3.40 -16.84
CA ILE A 333 19.15 -3.40 -17.96
C ILE A 333 19.59 -1.99 -18.32
N ARG A 334 18.65 -1.05 -18.50
CA ARG A 334 18.98 0.34 -18.84
C ARG A 334 19.80 1.03 -17.77
N CYS A 335 19.52 0.73 -16.50
CA CYS A 335 20.33 1.20 -15.38
C CYS A 335 21.76 0.65 -15.46
N ALA A 336 21.91 -0.65 -15.70
CA ALA A 336 23.21 -1.30 -15.84
C ALA A 336 24.03 -0.74 -17.01
N GLU A 337 23.41 -0.54 -18.18
CA GLU A 337 24.05 0.06 -19.35
C GLU A 337 24.53 1.49 -19.07
N ALA A 338 23.72 2.29 -18.38
CA ALA A 338 24.09 3.64 -17.97
C ALA A 338 25.26 3.64 -16.97
N ILE A 339 25.24 2.75 -15.98
CA ILE A 339 26.33 2.59 -14.99
C ILE A 339 27.63 2.21 -15.69
N VAL A 340 27.60 1.22 -16.58
CA VAL A 340 28.79 0.76 -17.31
C VAL A 340 29.35 1.86 -18.23
N ALA A 341 28.48 2.57 -18.95
CA ALA A 341 28.88 3.66 -19.83
C ALA A 341 29.51 4.85 -19.05
N GLU A 342 28.87 5.27 -17.95
CA GLU A 342 29.35 6.37 -17.12
C GLU A 342 30.63 6.01 -16.36
N SER A 343 30.72 4.78 -15.84
CA SER A 343 31.97 4.28 -15.23
C SER A 343 33.13 4.32 -16.21
N THR A 344 32.89 3.91 -17.46
CA THR A 344 33.89 3.92 -18.53
C THR A 344 34.33 5.36 -18.84
N ALA A 345 33.41 6.33 -18.85
CA ALA A 345 33.74 7.75 -19.01
C ALA A 345 34.60 8.29 -17.86
N CYS A 346 34.46 7.72 -16.66
CA CYS A 346 35.30 8.00 -15.49
C CYS A 346 36.62 7.20 -15.46
N GLY A 347 36.94 6.44 -16.51
CA GLY A 347 38.18 5.65 -16.60
C GLY A 347 38.14 4.32 -15.82
N VAL A 348 36.97 3.90 -15.33
CA VAL A 348 36.77 2.63 -14.62
C VAL A 348 35.98 1.70 -15.52
N ALA A 349 36.55 0.54 -15.86
CA ALA A 349 35.89 -0.42 -16.72
C ALA A 349 34.81 -1.19 -15.96
N GLY A 350 33.64 -0.58 -15.81
CA GLY A 350 32.53 -1.14 -15.05
C GLY A 350 31.92 -2.37 -15.71
N ARG A 351 31.32 -3.25 -14.92
CA ARG A 351 30.61 -4.45 -15.41
C ARG A 351 29.38 -4.74 -14.58
N ALA A 352 28.41 -5.45 -15.16
CA ALA A 352 27.12 -5.71 -14.54
C ALA A 352 26.63 -7.15 -14.79
N GLY A 353 25.97 -7.72 -13.79
CA GLY A 353 25.26 -8.99 -13.86
C GLY A 353 23.81 -8.86 -13.43
N LEU A 354 22.88 -9.45 -14.20
CA LEU A 354 21.44 -9.37 -13.94
C LEU A 354 20.71 -10.70 -14.00
N HIS A 355 19.79 -10.89 -13.06
CA HIS A 355 18.85 -11.99 -13.05
C HIS A 355 17.48 -11.59 -12.49
N THR A 356 16.42 -12.23 -12.98
CA THR A 356 15.05 -12.09 -12.45
C THR A 356 14.60 -13.42 -11.89
N GLY A 357 14.21 -13.43 -10.62
CA GLY A 357 13.75 -14.64 -9.93
C GLY A 357 13.14 -14.33 -8.56
N GLU A 358 12.78 -15.40 -7.86
CA GLU A 358 12.25 -15.31 -6.49
C GLU A 358 13.34 -14.81 -5.52
N CYS A 359 12.95 -13.82 -4.72
CA CYS A 359 13.75 -13.23 -3.66
C CYS A 359 12.94 -13.22 -2.36
N GLU A 360 13.64 -13.29 -1.24
CA GLU A 360 13.09 -13.20 0.10
C GLU A 360 13.47 -11.82 0.67
N PRO A 361 12.53 -10.88 0.83
CA PRO A 361 12.79 -9.56 1.36
C PRO A 361 12.91 -9.63 2.88
N HIS A 362 14.01 -9.13 3.42
CA HIS A 362 14.24 -8.98 4.86
C HIS A 362 14.71 -7.55 5.17
N GLY A 363 13.77 -6.61 5.25
CA GLY A 363 14.09 -5.19 5.46
C GLY A 363 14.89 -4.59 4.29
N SER A 364 16.12 -4.12 4.54
CA SER A 364 17.04 -3.63 3.50
C SER A 364 17.88 -4.72 2.84
N GLU A 365 17.72 -5.97 3.28
CA GLU A 365 18.43 -7.13 2.75
C GLU A 365 17.49 -7.93 1.84
N PHE A 366 18.01 -8.34 0.68
CA PHE A 366 17.36 -9.33 -0.18
C PHE A 366 18.21 -10.59 -0.10
N ALA A 367 17.58 -11.72 0.23
CA ALA A 367 18.18 -13.04 0.20
C ALA A 367 17.50 -13.91 -0.87
N GLY A 368 18.12 -15.02 -1.22
CA GLY A 368 17.53 -16.01 -2.13
C GLY A 368 18.29 -16.22 -3.42
N VAL A 369 17.90 -17.27 -4.14
CA VAL A 369 18.59 -17.80 -5.32
C VAL A 369 18.83 -16.72 -6.37
N ALA A 370 17.91 -15.79 -6.55
CA ALA A 370 18.05 -14.75 -7.56
C ALA A 370 19.21 -13.78 -7.29
N VAL A 371 19.51 -13.52 -6.00
CA VAL A 371 20.63 -12.66 -5.57
C VAL A 371 21.96 -13.37 -5.84
N ASP A 372 22.05 -14.66 -5.52
CA ASP A 372 23.26 -15.45 -5.76
C ASP A 372 23.54 -15.60 -7.26
N VAL A 373 22.50 -15.90 -8.05
CA VAL A 373 22.62 -16.03 -9.51
C VAL A 373 23.05 -14.71 -10.15
N ALA A 374 22.50 -13.56 -9.74
CA ALA A 374 22.90 -12.26 -10.28
C ALA A 374 24.38 -11.94 -9.97
N ALA A 375 24.88 -12.28 -8.77
CA ALA A 375 26.28 -12.12 -8.40
C ALA A 375 27.20 -13.06 -9.21
N GLU A 376 26.80 -14.31 -9.44
CA GLU A 376 27.53 -15.25 -10.29
C GLU A 376 27.57 -14.84 -11.77
N ILE A 377 26.52 -14.19 -12.26
CA ILE A 377 26.50 -13.60 -13.61
C ILE A 377 27.49 -12.43 -13.68
N LEU A 378 27.53 -11.55 -12.67
CA LEU A 378 28.51 -10.46 -12.60
C LEU A 378 29.95 -11.01 -12.63
N ALA A 379 30.23 -12.09 -11.88
CA ALA A 379 31.55 -12.70 -11.85
C ALA A 379 32.03 -13.19 -13.23
N ARG A 380 31.09 -13.49 -14.15
CA ARG A 380 31.35 -13.91 -15.54
C ARG A 380 31.34 -12.75 -16.55
N ALA A 381 30.90 -11.56 -16.14
CA ALA A 381 30.89 -10.39 -16.99
C ALA A 381 32.32 -9.85 -17.20
N SER A 382 32.66 -9.57 -18.45
CA SER A 382 33.90 -8.90 -18.82
C SER A 382 33.84 -7.40 -18.49
N ALA A 383 34.98 -6.73 -18.46
CA ALA A 383 35.01 -5.29 -18.28
C ALA A 383 34.27 -4.57 -19.42
N GLY A 384 33.39 -3.63 -19.09
CA GLY A 384 32.52 -2.94 -20.06
C GLY A 384 31.27 -3.73 -20.46
N GLU A 385 30.99 -4.86 -19.82
CA GLU A 385 29.92 -5.77 -20.20
C GLU A 385 28.73 -5.73 -19.23
N VAL A 386 27.52 -5.76 -19.79
CA VAL A 386 26.28 -6.06 -19.07
C VAL A 386 25.82 -7.46 -19.46
N LEU A 387 25.93 -8.40 -18.53
CA LEU A 387 25.57 -9.80 -18.74
C LEU A 387 24.26 -10.13 -18.02
N VAL A 388 23.35 -10.84 -18.70
CA VAL A 388 22.03 -11.20 -18.17
C VAL A 388 21.76 -12.69 -18.33
N SER A 389 20.92 -13.24 -17.46
CA SER A 389 20.34 -14.58 -17.66
C SER A 389 19.33 -14.61 -18.82
N ARG A 390 19.11 -15.79 -19.41
CA ARG A 390 18.05 -16.00 -20.41
C ARG A 390 16.66 -15.54 -19.96
N THR A 391 16.31 -15.79 -18.70
CA THR A 391 15.04 -15.34 -18.10
C THR A 391 14.85 -13.84 -18.23
N VAL A 392 15.89 -13.05 -17.97
CA VAL A 392 15.85 -11.59 -18.11
C VAL A 392 15.60 -11.19 -19.56
N ALA A 393 16.29 -11.83 -20.52
CA ALA A 393 16.12 -11.56 -21.95
C ALA A 393 14.71 -11.88 -22.45
N ASP A 394 14.13 -13.01 -22.03
CA ASP A 394 12.78 -13.42 -22.43
C ASP A 394 11.71 -12.47 -21.85
N LEU A 395 11.90 -11.98 -20.62
CA LEU A 395 10.96 -11.03 -19.98
C LEU A 395 10.97 -9.63 -20.60
N VAL A 396 11.98 -9.29 -21.41
CA VAL A 396 12.08 -7.97 -22.09
C VAL A 396 11.86 -8.07 -23.60
N ALA A 397 11.29 -9.18 -24.07
CA ALA A 397 10.87 -9.31 -25.47
C ALA A 397 9.93 -8.13 -25.84
N GLY A 398 10.32 -7.35 -26.85
CA GLY A 398 9.60 -6.14 -27.28
C GLY A 398 10.08 -4.83 -26.68
N ALA A 399 11.03 -4.83 -25.74
CA ALA A 399 11.62 -3.61 -25.16
C ALA A 399 12.72 -2.94 -26.02
N ASN A 400 12.94 -3.47 -27.24
CA ASN A 400 13.99 -3.08 -28.20
C ASN A 400 15.42 -3.13 -27.62
N ILE A 401 15.72 -4.19 -26.87
CA ILE A 401 17.05 -4.48 -26.32
C ILE A 401 17.65 -5.65 -27.11
N ALA A 402 18.85 -5.45 -27.66
CA ALA A 402 19.55 -6.46 -28.43
C ALA A 402 20.48 -7.28 -27.53
N PHE A 403 20.53 -8.59 -27.77
CA PHE A 403 21.33 -9.53 -26.98
C PHE A 403 22.27 -10.33 -27.88
N ALA A 404 23.49 -10.54 -27.41
CA ALA A 404 24.46 -11.45 -27.99
C ALA A 404 24.63 -12.66 -27.07
N ASP A 405 24.50 -13.86 -27.61
CA ASP A 405 24.66 -15.10 -26.84
C ASP A 405 26.11 -15.27 -26.35
N ARG A 406 26.27 -15.56 -25.06
CA ARG A 406 27.56 -15.85 -24.40
C ARG A 406 27.67 -17.30 -23.94
N GLY A 407 26.79 -18.17 -24.43
CA GLY A 407 26.83 -19.59 -24.20
C GLY A 407 26.19 -20.01 -22.88
N SER A 408 26.28 -21.31 -22.60
CA SER A 408 25.71 -21.93 -21.39
C SER A 408 26.76 -22.09 -20.31
N HIS A 409 26.41 -21.71 -19.08
CA HIS A 409 27.30 -21.66 -17.91
C HIS A 409 26.64 -22.36 -16.73
N SER A 410 27.42 -23.11 -15.93
CA SER A 410 26.94 -23.62 -14.64
C SER A 410 27.08 -22.52 -13.59
N LEU A 411 26.00 -22.18 -12.89
CA LEU A 411 25.98 -21.15 -11.84
C LEU A 411 25.65 -21.77 -10.47
N ALA A 412 26.38 -21.39 -9.42
CA ALA A 412 26.02 -21.73 -8.05
C ALA A 412 24.88 -20.80 -7.56
N PRO A 413 24.01 -21.21 -6.61
CA PRO A 413 23.96 -22.49 -5.90
C PRO A 413 23.19 -23.60 -6.65
N VAL A 414 22.55 -23.27 -7.77
CA VAL A 414 21.60 -24.18 -8.44
C VAL A 414 22.30 -25.29 -9.24
N HIS A 415 23.57 -25.10 -9.64
CA HIS A 415 24.40 -26.03 -10.43
C HIS A 415 23.76 -26.50 -11.76
N ASP A 416 22.72 -25.80 -12.22
CA ASP A 416 22.10 -26.01 -13.53
C ASP A 416 22.82 -25.25 -14.64
N SER A 417 22.55 -25.62 -15.89
CA SER A 417 23.09 -24.93 -17.07
C SER A 417 22.23 -23.72 -17.43
N TRP A 418 22.83 -22.52 -17.38
CA TRP A 418 22.20 -21.24 -17.66
C TRP A 418 22.77 -20.61 -18.94
N GLN A 419 21.91 -20.29 -19.90
CA GLN A 419 22.31 -19.47 -21.05
C GLN A 419 22.44 -18.01 -20.60
N LEU A 420 23.63 -17.43 -20.82
CA LEU A 420 23.93 -16.03 -20.53
C LEU A 420 24.00 -15.21 -21.82
N LEU A 421 23.51 -13.98 -21.76
CA LEU A 421 23.48 -13.08 -22.91
C LEU A 421 24.04 -11.72 -22.52
N ALA A 422 24.84 -11.13 -23.40
CA ALA A 422 25.35 -9.77 -23.23
C ALA A 422 24.42 -8.78 -23.93
N THR A 423 24.16 -7.63 -23.32
CA THR A 423 23.46 -6.56 -24.03
C THR A 423 24.39 -5.98 -25.10
N SER A 424 23.83 -5.69 -26.27
CA SER A 424 24.55 -5.03 -27.35
C SER A 424 24.18 -3.56 -27.37
N PRO A 425 25.13 -2.62 -27.22
CA PRO A 425 24.84 -1.20 -27.40
C PRO A 425 24.32 -1.01 -28.83
N GLY A 426 23.07 -0.58 -28.95
CA GLY A 426 22.44 -0.32 -30.23
C GLY A 426 23.29 0.65 -31.05
N ARG A 427 23.57 0.28 -32.30
CA ARG A 427 24.21 1.15 -33.30
C ARG A 427 23.46 2.49 -33.33
N ALA A 428 24.19 3.60 -33.21
CA ALA A 428 23.61 4.95 -33.32
C ALA A 428 22.73 5.05 -34.59
N PRO A 429 21.51 5.60 -34.53
CA PRO A 429 20.64 5.70 -35.68
C PRO A 429 21.31 6.51 -36.81
N SER A 430 21.27 5.98 -38.02
CA SER A 430 21.77 6.62 -39.24
C SER A 430 21.03 7.93 -39.55
N GLN A 431 21.78 8.94 -40.01
CA GLN A 431 21.39 10.34 -40.28
C GLN A 431 20.36 10.57 -41.40
N LEU A 432 19.20 9.92 -41.39
CA LEU A 432 18.06 10.30 -42.24
C LEU A 432 16.75 10.15 -41.45
N GLU A 433 16.56 10.98 -40.44
CA GLU A 433 15.27 11.08 -39.73
C GLU A 433 14.37 12.14 -40.40
N PRO A 434 13.10 11.82 -40.69
CA PRO A 434 12.13 12.78 -41.22
C PRO A 434 11.86 13.93 -40.23
N ALA A 435 11.60 15.13 -40.75
CA ALA A 435 11.42 16.36 -39.99
C ALA A 435 10.39 16.21 -38.84
N ARG A 436 10.80 16.56 -37.62
CA ARG A 436 9.96 16.54 -36.41
C ARG A 436 9.33 17.91 -36.22
N VAL A 437 8.03 18.02 -36.49
CA VAL A 437 7.29 19.28 -36.55
C VAL A 437 6.23 19.32 -35.45
N PHE A 438 6.11 20.44 -34.73
CA PHE A 438 5.04 20.67 -33.77
C PHE A 438 4.53 22.11 -33.91
N ARG A 439 3.80 22.38 -35.01
CA ARG A 439 3.47 23.74 -35.42
C ARG A 439 1.97 23.98 -35.43
N ARG A 440 1.53 25.16 -35.01
CA ARG A 440 0.15 25.61 -35.12
C ARG A 440 -0.14 26.24 -36.49
N GLU A 441 -1.23 25.82 -37.11
CA GLU A 441 -1.79 26.34 -38.35
C GLU A 441 -3.28 26.68 -38.11
N GLY A 442 -3.57 27.94 -37.78
CA GLY A 442 -4.94 28.39 -37.47
C GLY A 442 -5.50 27.75 -36.19
N GLU A 443 -6.62 27.03 -36.33
CA GLU A 443 -7.26 26.26 -35.25
C GLU A 443 -6.69 24.84 -35.04
N TYR A 444 -5.69 24.44 -35.83
CA TYR A 444 -5.13 23.08 -35.79
C TYR A 444 -3.63 23.09 -35.53
N TRP A 445 -3.12 22.02 -34.96
CA TRP A 445 -1.70 21.70 -34.82
C TRP A 445 -1.30 20.62 -35.81
N THR A 446 -0.26 20.87 -36.59
CA THR A 446 0.43 19.88 -37.44
C THR A 446 1.57 19.28 -36.61
N VAL A 447 1.49 17.98 -36.37
CA VAL A 447 2.46 17.23 -35.56
C VAL A 447 3.07 16.12 -36.40
N ALA A 448 4.38 16.15 -36.59
CA ALA A 448 5.15 15.14 -37.33
C ALA A 448 6.22 14.51 -36.43
N PHE A 449 6.22 13.18 -36.33
CA PHE A 449 7.21 12.41 -35.56
C PHE A 449 7.32 10.99 -36.12
N GLY A 450 8.53 10.42 -36.22
CA GLY A 450 8.72 9.04 -36.73
C GLY A 450 8.18 8.80 -38.15
N GLY A 451 8.11 9.83 -39.00
CA GLY A 451 7.57 9.73 -40.37
C GLY A 451 6.04 9.76 -40.48
N LYS A 452 5.32 9.89 -39.36
CA LYS A 452 3.86 10.02 -39.32
C LYS A 452 3.47 11.47 -39.04
N VAL A 453 2.42 11.96 -39.72
CA VAL A 453 1.87 13.32 -39.55
C VAL A 453 0.42 13.23 -39.08
N VAL A 454 0.08 14.01 -38.04
CA VAL A 454 -1.27 14.10 -37.47
C VAL A 454 -1.68 15.56 -37.35
N ARG A 455 -2.97 15.85 -37.60
CA ARG A 455 -3.57 17.18 -37.37
C ARG A 455 -4.55 17.13 -36.21
N MET A 456 -4.38 18.02 -35.23
CA MET A 456 -5.21 18.05 -34.02
C MET A 456 -5.81 19.44 -33.79
N ARG A 457 -7.06 19.51 -33.36
CA ARG A 457 -7.69 20.79 -33.00
C ARG A 457 -7.00 21.38 -31.76
N ASP A 458 -6.84 22.71 -31.74
CA ASP A 458 -6.16 23.42 -30.66
C ASP A 458 -6.77 23.14 -29.27
N ALA A 459 -5.88 23.09 -28.28
CA ALA A 459 -6.20 22.89 -26.88
C ALA A 459 -5.09 23.51 -26.02
N LYS A 460 -5.44 24.02 -24.84
CA LYS A 460 -4.49 24.69 -23.92
C LYS A 460 -3.22 23.87 -23.71
N GLY A 461 -3.36 22.57 -23.44
CA GLY A 461 -2.26 21.64 -23.21
C GLY A 461 -1.28 21.49 -24.39
N LEU A 462 -1.74 21.62 -25.63
CA LEU A 462 -0.86 21.58 -26.82
C LEU A 462 0.07 22.79 -26.87
N GLY A 463 -0.37 23.94 -26.35
CA GLY A 463 0.51 25.12 -26.26
C GLY A 463 1.57 25.02 -25.18
N TYR A 464 1.22 24.47 -24.02
CA TYR A 464 2.20 24.19 -22.99
C TYR A 464 3.25 23.22 -23.52
N LEU A 465 2.82 22.15 -24.20
CA LEU A 465 3.73 21.21 -24.86
C LEU A 465 4.62 21.91 -25.88
N ALA A 466 4.07 22.70 -26.81
CA ALA A 466 4.88 23.43 -27.79
C ALA A 466 5.97 24.29 -27.14
N ARG A 467 5.63 24.99 -26.05
CA ARG A 467 6.61 25.83 -25.32
C ARG A 467 7.69 25.01 -24.63
N LEU A 468 7.34 23.87 -24.05
CA LEU A 468 8.31 22.94 -23.46
C LEU A 468 9.22 22.31 -24.55
N LEU A 469 8.63 21.91 -25.69
CA LEU A 469 9.36 21.30 -26.81
C LEU A 469 10.32 22.28 -27.50
N ARG A 470 9.99 23.58 -27.55
CA ARG A 470 10.88 24.66 -28.02
C ARG A 470 12.11 24.87 -27.13
N HIS A 471 12.04 24.45 -25.87
CA HIS A 471 13.10 24.67 -24.89
C HIS A 471 13.42 23.38 -24.12
N PRO A 472 14.00 22.36 -24.78
CA PRO A 472 14.40 21.12 -24.11
C PRO A 472 15.33 21.39 -22.93
N HIS A 473 15.16 20.61 -21.86
CA HIS A 473 15.88 20.70 -20.59
C HIS A 473 15.70 22.03 -19.82
N ARG A 474 14.89 22.96 -20.33
CA ARG A 474 14.56 24.20 -19.60
C ARG A 474 13.32 24.00 -18.74
N GLU A 475 13.47 24.29 -17.45
CA GLU A 475 12.35 24.32 -16.51
C GLU A 475 11.56 25.62 -16.63
N PHE A 476 10.23 25.49 -16.62
CA PHE A 476 9.29 26.61 -16.58
C PHE A 476 8.45 26.54 -15.31
N HIS A 477 8.36 27.62 -14.56
CA HIS A 477 7.42 27.69 -13.45
C HIS A 477 5.98 27.67 -13.99
N VAL A 478 5.04 27.05 -13.26
CA VAL A 478 3.64 26.91 -13.69
C VAL A 478 2.95 28.25 -13.97
N LEU A 479 3.31 29.30 -13.24
CA LEU A 479 2.79 30.64 -13.47
C LEU A 479 3.35 31.27 -14.76
N ASP A 480 4.58 30.95 -15.15
CA ASP A 480 5.17 31.42 -16.42
C ASP A 480 4.48 30.78 -17.62
N LEU A 481 4.12 29.50 -17.49
CA LEU A 481 3.35 28.78 -18.51
C LEU A 481 1.95 29.36 -18.67
N LEU A 482 1.29 29.74 -17.57
CA LEU A 482 -0.02 30.42 -17.61
C LEU A 482 0.07 31.84 -18.16
N ALA A 483 1.10 32.61 -17.81
CA ALA A 483 1.26 33.99 -18.29
C ALA A 483 1.48 34.04 -19.81
N GLY A 484 2.27 33.12 -20.36
CA GLY A 484 2.43 32.99 -21.82
C GLY A 484 1.21 32.40 -22.53
N ASP A 485 0.25 31.84 -21.80
CA ASP A 485 -1.06 31.41 -22.30
C ASP A 485 -2.12 32.51 -22.21
N ALA A 486 -1.94 33.51 -21.33
CA ALA A 486 -2.81 34.69 -21.24
C ALA A 486 -2.53 35.70 -22.38
N GLN A 487 -1.27 35.88 -22.77
CA GLN A 487 -0.90 36.63 -23.98
C GLN A 487 -1.38 35.98 -25.30
N ARG A 488 -1.87 34.74 -25.20
CA ARG A 488 -2.42 33.93 -26.31
C ARG A 488 -3.83 34.37 -26.74
N GLY A 489 -4.47 35.26 -25.96
CA GLY A 489 -5.86 35.70 -26.13
C GLY A 489 -6.08 37.00 -26.91
N ASP A 490 -5.04 37.81 -27.17
CA ASP A 490 -5.19 39.19 -27.68
C ASP A 490 -4.40 39.51 -28.97
N ASP A 491 -3.91 38.50 -29.70
CA ASP A 491 -3.14 38.72 -30.95
C ASP A 491 -4.01 38.97 -32.19
N ALA A 492 -5.23 39.46 -31.97
CA ALA A 492 -6.08 40.03 -33.01
C ALA A 492 -6.65 41.36 -32.51
N SER A 493 -6.08 42.46 -33.04
CA SER A 493 -6.52 43.86 -32.95
C SER A 493 -6.16 44.68 -31.70
N ARG A 494 -5.03 45.41 -31.78
CA ARG A 494 -4.98 46.89 -31.64
C ARG A 494 -3.54 47.42 -31.83
N GLU A 495 -3.33 48.14 -32.93
CA GLU A 495 -2.36 49.22 -33.01
C GLU A 495 -2.75 50.33 -32.03
N GLY A 496 -1.76 50.92 -31.35
CA GLY A 496 -1.91 52.21 -30.67
C GLY A 496 -1.49 52.26 -29.21
N ASP A 497 -0.33 52.88 -29.00
CA ASP A 497 0.09 53.69 -27.85
C ASP A 497 0.80 53.09 -26.62
N LEU A 498 2.00 53.68 -26.46
CA LEU A 498 2.76 54.08 -25.27
C LEU A 498 3.66 53.05 -24.57
N VAL A 499 4.94 53.22 -24.93
CA VAL A 499 6.15 52.80 -24.22
C VAL A 499 6.12 53.27 -22.75
N VAL A 500 6.29 52.32 -21.83
CA VAL A 500 6.94 52.56 -20.53
C VAL A 500 8.06 51.54 -20.40
N ALA A 501 9.30 52.03 -20.46
CA ALA A 501 10.49 51.24 -20.18
C ALA A 501 10.44 50.72 -18.73
N PRO A 502 10.79 49.45 -18.44
CA PRO A 502 11.02 49.05 -17.07
C PRO A 502 12.32 49.69 -16.60
N ALA A 503 12.14 50.64 -15.69
CA ALA A 503 13.17 51.20 -14.86
C ALA A 503 13.91 50.09 -14.09
N ASP A 504 15.21 50.29 -13.99
CA ASP A 504 16.17 49.61 -13.15
C ASP A 504 15.61 49.46 -11.72
N ALA A 505 15.33 48.23 -11.31
CA ALA A 505 14.86 47.90 -9.97
C ALA A 505 15.65 46.72 -9.41
N GLY A 506 16.79 47.06 -8.78
CA GLY A 506 17.15 46.54 -7.47
C GLY A 506 17.59 45.09 -7.38
N ALA A 507 18.91 44.88 -7.47
CA ALA A 507 19.68 43.81 -6.84
C ALA A 507 18.97 42.44 -6.77
N MET A 508 18.93 41.75 -7.92
CA MET A 508 18.62 40.33 -8.00
C MET A 508 19.55 39.55 -7.08
N LEU A 509 18.99 38.72 -6.18
CA LEU A 509 19.73 37.70 -5.45
C LEU A 509 20.65 36.92 -6.40
N ASP A 510 21.93 36.83 -5.99
CA ASP A 510 23.02 36.13 -6.68
C ASP A 510 22.56 34.74 -7.18
N VAL A 511 23.00 34.35 -8.38
CA VAL A 511 22.79 33.02 -8.96
C VAL A 511 23.20 31.91 -7.97
N ALA A 512 24.19 32.17 -7.11
CA ALA A 512 24.58 31.29 -6.02
C ALA A 512 23.50 31.15 -4.92
N ALA A 513 22.86 32.25 -4.50
CA ALA A 513 21.81 32.24 -3.49
C ALA A 513 20.54 31.49 -3.97
N LYS A 514 20.19 31.64 -5.25
CA LYS A 514 19.08 30.88 -5.87
C LYS A 514 19.33 29.38 -5.89
N ARG A 515 20.58 28.94 -6.07
CA ARG A 515 20.93 27.51 -6.02
C ARG A 515 20.78 26.95 -4.61
N VAL A 516 21.22 27.70 -3.59
CA VAL A 516 21.09 27.33 -2.17
C VAL A 516 19.62 27.18 -1.77
N TYR A 517 18.76 28.13 -2.15
CA TYR A 517 17.32 28.01 -1.87
C TYR A 517 16.68 26.80 -2.55
N ARG A 518 17.13 26.46 -3.78
CA ARG A 518 16.63 25.29 -4.52
C ARG A 518 17.07 23.97 -3.88
N GLU A 519 18.33 23.85 -3.51
CA GLU A 519 18.85 22.67 -2.79
C GLU A 519 18.08 22.47 -1.48
N ARG A 520 17.83 23.57 -0.74
CA ARG A 520 17.08 23.51 0.52
C ARG A 520 15.62 23.11 0.34
N ILE A 521 14.96 23.56 -0.73
CA ILE A 521 13.58 23.14 -1.05
C ILE A 521 13.51 21.62 -1.25
N VAL A 522 14.45 21.04 -2.02
CA VAL A 522 14.52 19.60 -2.27
C VAL A 522 14.79 18.82 -0.98
N GLU A 523 15.68 19.33 -0.13
CA GLU A 523 15.94 18.76 1.20
C GLU A 523 14.71 18.78 2.09
N LEU A 524 13.99 19.90 2.15
CA LEU A 524 12.78 20.05 2.97
C LEU A 524 11.64 19.15 2.49
N GLU A 525 11.48 18.97 1.18
CA GLU A 525 10.53 17.99 0.63
C GLU A 525 10.89 16.55 1.03
N ALA A 526 12.18 16.20 0.99
CA ALA A 526 12.66 14.90 1.45
C ALA A 526 12.48 14.72 2.98
N GLU A 527 12.71 15.77 3.77
CA GLU A 527 12.48 15.77 5.22
C GLU A 527 11.00 15.61 5.57
N ILE A 528 10.09 16.24 4.83
CA ILE A 528 8.63 16.06 5.01
C ILE A 528 8.22 14.62 4.72
N GLU A 529 8.74 14.03 3.64
CA GLU A 529 8.44 12.65 3.28
C GLU A 529 9.04 11.65 4.29
N GLN A 530 10.25 11.91 4.78
CA GLN A 530 10.88 11.11 5.83
C GLN A 530 10.12 11.23 7.17
N ALA A 531 9.68 12.43 7.55
CA ALA A 531 8.87 12.65 8.74
C ALA A 531 7.52 11.93 8.67
N ARG A 532 6.91 11.84 7.47
CA ARG A 532 5.71 11.01 7.24
C ARG A 532 6.01 9.53 7.43
N ARG A 533 7.12 9.03 6.87
CA ARG A 533 7.53 7.62 7.02
C ARG A 533 7.83 7.23 8.46
N TRP A 534 8.35 8.15 9.26
CA TRP A 534 8.69 7.93 10.67
C TRP A 534 7.58 8.33 11.64
N ASN A 535 6.41 8.73 11.13
CA ASN A 535 5.26 9.19 11.90
C ASN A 535 5.62 10.29 12.93
N ASP A 536 6.42 11.27 12.49
CA ASP A 536 6.87 12.42 13.28
C ASP A 536 6.18 13.70 12.76
N PRO A 537 4.95 14.00 13.23
CA PRO A 537 4.15 15.10 12.70
C PRO A 537 4.72 16.48 13.03
N GLU A 538 5.42 16.61 14.16
CA GLU A 538 6.04 17.88 14.57
C GLU A 538 7.20 18.24 13.62
N ARG A 539 8.05 17.26 13.29
CA ARG A 539 9.14 17.46 12.33
C ARG A 539 8.62 17.77 10.92
N GLY A 540 7.59 17.06 10.49
CA GLY A 540 6.95 17.30 9.19
C GLY A 540 6.31 18.70 9.10
N ALA A 541 5.66 19.15 10.17
CA ALA A 541 5.08 20.49 10.24
C ALA A 541 6.16 21.59 10.20
N ARG A 542 7.29 21.39 10.89
CA ARG A 542 8.41 22.34 10.91
C ARG A 542 9.06 22.48 9.53
N ALA A 543 9.37 21.35 8.88
CA ALA A 543 9.96 21.36 7.53
C ALA A 543 9.01 22.00 6.50
N LYS A 544 7.70 21.77 6.64
CA LYS A 544 6.69 22.41 5.80
C LYS A 544 6.62 23.93 5.99
N ALA A 545 6.68 24.42 7.23
CA ALA A 545 6.68 25.85 7.50
C ALA A 545 7.91 26.56 6.90
N GLU A 546 9.07 25.90 6.94
CA GLU A 546 10.32 26.40 6.34
C GLU A 546 10.22 26.42 4.79
N LEU A 547 9.66 25.37 4.20
CA LEU A 547 9.41 25.27 2.76
C LEU A 547 8.50 26.41 2.26
N ASP A 548 7.42 26.68 3.00
CA ASP A 548 6.47 27.74 2.68
C ASP A 548 7.15 29.13 2.75
N ALA A 549 8.02 29.36 3.73
CA ALA A 549 8.76 30.62 3.88
C ALA A 549 9.74 30.85 2.73
N LEU A 550 10.55 29.84 2.37
CA LEU A 550 11.52 29.92 1.28
C LEU A 550 10.86 30.12 -0.09
N THR A 551 9.72 29.46 -0.30
CA THR A 551 8.93 29.61 -1.53
C THR A 551 8.39 31.04 -1.67
N ASN A 552 7.95 31.66 -0.57
CA ASN A 552 7.45 33.03 -0.57
C ASN A 552 8.57 34.05 -0.85
N GLU A 553 9.75 33.85 -0.27
CA GLU A 553 10.93 34.69 -0.50
C GLU A 553 11.40 34.63 -1.96
N LEU A 554 11.39 33.43 -2.56
CA LEU A 554 11.74 33.24 -3.97
C LEU A 554 10.71 33.90 -4.92
N ALA A 555 9.43 33.89 -4.56
CA ALA A 555 8.37 34.55 -5.33
C ALA A 555 8.52 36.09 -5.32
N VAL A 556 8.90 36.66 -4.16
CA VAL A 556 9.18 38.10 -4.03
C VAL A 556 10.42 38.49 -4.86
N ALA A 557 11.47 37.66 -4.85
CA ALA A 557 12.72 37.90 -5.57
C ALA A 557 12.61 37.83 -7.12
N LEU A 558 11.49 37.32 -7.65
CA LEU A 558 11.24 37.20 -9.09
C LEU A 558 10.36 38.32 -9.68
N GLY A 559 10.02 39.35 -8.88
CA GLY A 559 9.46 40.60 -9.40
C GLY A 559 8.00 40.53 -9.86
N LEU A 560 7.13 39.84 -9.12
CA LEU A 560 5.69 39.82 -9.40
C LEU A 560 4.93 40.74 -8.43
N GLY A 561 4.30 41.77 -9.00
CA GLY A 561 3.74 42.94 -8.33
C GLY A 561 2.72 42.67 -7.22
N GLY A 562 2.80 43.51 -6.19
CA GLY A 562 2.11 43.38 -4.92
C GLY A 562 0.58 43.30 -4.98
N ARG A 563 0.07 42.31 -4.25
CA ARG A 563 -1.19 42.30 -3.49
C ARG A 563 -1.11 41.13 -2.51
N ASP A 564 -1.45 41.35 -1.25
CA ASP A 564 -1.55 40.32 -0.21
C ASP A 564 -2.67 39.33 -0.52
N ARG A 565 -2.38 38.36 -1.39
CA ARG A 565 -3.13 37.11 -1.54
C ARG A 565 -2.13 35.98 -1.42
N ARG A 566 -2.43 34.98 -0.58
CA ARG A 566 -1.54 33.84 -0.29
C ARG A 566 -1.07 33.17 -1.59
N ALA A 567 0.15 33.49 -2.03
CA ALA A 567 0.77 33.04 -3.27
C ALA A 567 0.80 31.50 -3.42
N ALA A 568 0.86 30.78 -2.29
CA ALA A 568 0.78 29.32 -2.22
C ALA A 568 -0.51 28.75 -2.85
N SER A 569 -1.65 29.45 -2.72
CA SER A 569 -2.94 28.98 -3.26
C SER A 569 -3.09 29.19 -4.77
N ASP A 570 -2.37 30.15 -5.34
CA ASP A 570 -2.40 30.44 -6.78
C ASP A 570 -1.46 29.54 -7.56
N SER A 571 -0.25 29.29 -7.03
CA SER A 571 0.71 28.35 -7.62
C SER A 571 0.18 26.91 -7.60
N GLU A 572 -0.45 26.48 -6.51
CA GLU A 572 -1.01 25.12 -6.43
C GLU A 572 -2.19 24.91 -7.39
N ARG A 573 -3.07 25.92 -7.52
CA ARG A 573 -4.15 25.89 -8.53
C ARG A 573 -3.59 25.88 -9.96
N ALA A 574 -2.54 26.67 -10.20
CA ALA A 574 -1.84 26.69 -11.49
C ALA A 574 -1.22 25.33 -11.82
N ARG A 575 -0.55 24.71 -10.84
CA ARG A 575 0.07 23.37 -10.96
C ARG A 575 -0.95 22.31 -11.34
N VAL A 576 -2.07 22.23 -10.63
CA VAL A 576 -3.14 21.27 -10.91
C VAL A 576 -3.74 21.50 -12.31
N SER A 577 -4.00 22.76 -12.67
CA SER A 577 -4.59 23.13 -13.96
C SER A 577 -3.66 22.79 -15.14
N VAL A 578 -2.39 23.21 -15.08
CA VAL A 578 -1.38 22.97 -16.12
C VAL A 578 -1.11 21.47 -16.27
N SER A 579 -0.91 20.77 -15.16
CA SER A 579 -0.67 19.31 -15.18
C SER A 579 -1.84 18.57 -15.83
N LYS A 580 -3.08 18.92 -15.48
CA LYS A 580 -4.27 18.31 -16.09
C LYS A 580 -4.36 18.59 -17.59
N ALA A 581 -4.05 19.82 -18.02
CA ALA A 581 -4.07 20.21 -19.43
C ALA A 581 -3.00 19.48 -20.25
N VAL A 582 -1.76 19.39 -19.74
CA VAL A 582 -0.65 18.69 -20.40
C VAL A 582 -0.95 17.19 -20.51
N HIS A 583 -1.35 16.52 -19.42
CA HIS A 583 -1.69 15.09 -19.46
C HIS A 583 -2.85 14.78 -20.41
N SER A 584 -3.86 15.64 -20.48
CA SER A 584 -4.97 15.50 -21.43
C SER A 584 -4.50 15.62 -22.88
N ALA A 585 -3.57 16.55 -23.17
CA ALA A 585 -3.01 16.72 -24.50
C ALA A 585 -2.12 15.52 -24.90
N VAL A 586 -1.27 15.02 -24.00
CA VAL A 586 -0.45 13.82 -24.24
C VAL A 586 -1.32 12.60 -24.51
N ARG A 587 -2.42 12.41 -23.76
CA ARG A 587 -3.34 11.29 -24.00
C ARG A 587 -4.03 11.37 -25.37
N ARG A 588 -4.51 12.56 -25.76
CA ARG A 588 -5.10 12.75 -27.11
C ARG A 588 -4.08 12.52 -28.23
N LEU A 589 -2.81 12.90 -27.99
CA LEU A 589 -1.71 12.62 -28.90
C LEU A 589 -1.40 11.12 -28.96
N ASP A 590 -1.48 10.40 -27.84
CA ASP A 590 -1.29 8.95 -27.79
C ASP A 590 -2.36 8.19 -28.60
N ASP A 591 -3.63 8.59 -28.49
CA ASP A 591 -4.74 8.00 -29.24
C ASP A 591 -4.54 8.09 -30.78
N GLN A 592 -3.92 9.17 -31.25
CA GLN A 592 -3.73 9.42 -32.69
C GLN A 592 -2.29 9.10 -33.18
N HIS A 593 -1.31 9.13 -32.27
CA HIS A 593 0.11 8.96 -32.51
C HIS A 593 0.81 8.26 -31.31
N PRO A 594 0.62 6.94 -31.15
CA PRO A 594 1.08 6.21 -29.96
C PRO A 594 2.59 6.32 -29.67
N GLU A 595 3.42 6.39 -30.71
CA GLU A 595 4.87 6.56 -30.54
C GLU A 595 5.26 7.91 -29.93
N LEU A 596 4.55 8.98 -30.33
CA LEU A 596 4.79 10.32 -29.82
C LEU A 596 4.12 10.50 -28.45
N GLY A 597 2.94 9.93 -28.25
CA GLY A 597 2.28 9.89 -26.94
C GLY A 597 3.17 9.24 -25.89
N ARG A 598 3.75 8.07 -26.22
CA ARG A 598 4.73 7.39 -25.38
C ARG A 598 5.98 8.23 -25.12
N HIS A 599 6.58 8.82 -26.16
CA HIS A 599 7.75 9.69 -26.03
C HIS A 599 7.48 10.86 -25.07
N LEU A 600 6.39 11.59 -25.27
CA LEU A 600 6.03 12.74 -24.44
C LEU A 600 5.65 12.33 -23.02
N SER A 601 5.00 11.16 -22.82
CA SER A 601 4.66 10.65 -21.49
C SER A 601 5.90 10.34 -20.64
N LEU A 602 7.04 10.01 -21.28
CA LEU A 602 8.30 9.72 -20.61
C LEU A 602 9.19 10.95 -20.46
N ALA A 603 9.12 11.90 -21.41
CA ALA A 603 10.03 13.04 -21.47
C ALA A 603 9.45 14.32 -20.86
N VAL A 604 8.13 14.46 -20.74
CA VAL A 604 7.48 15.65 -20.16
C VAL A 604 7.21 15.43 -18.68
N HIS A 605 7.79 16.29 -17.84
CA HIS A 605 7.63 16.26 -16.40
C HIS A 605 6.80 17.46 -15.98
N THR A 606 5.75 17.22 -15.17
CA THR A 606 4.87 18.28 -14.66
C THR A 606 4.94 18.36 -13.14
N GLY A 607 5.08 19.56 -12.60
CA GLY A 607 5.14 19.87 -11.18
C GLY A 607 4.98 21.38 -10.99
N THR A 608 5.47 21.95 -9.88
CA THR A 608 5.58 23.43 -9.74
C THR A 608 6.47 24.02 -10.83
N PHE A 609 7.45 23.22 -11.29
CA PHE A 609 8.21 23.44 -12.51
C PHE A 609 7.91 22.33 -13.51
N CYS A 610 7.68 22.71 -14.76
CA CYS A 610 7.44 21.79 -15.87
C CYS A 610 8.65 21.82 -16.82
N THR A 611 9.04 20.66 -17.33
CA THR A 611 10.18 20.54 -18.26
C THR A 611 9.95 19.44 -19.28
N TYR A 612 10.53 19.60 -20.47
CA TYR A 612 10.67 18.53 -21.45
C TYR A 612 12.14 18.11 -21.48
N ALA A 613 12.42 16.90 -21.00
CA ALA A 613 13.75 16.33 -20.88
C ALA A 613 13.82 15.02 -21.68
N PRO A 614 14.13 15.08 -22.99
CA PRO A 614 14.32 13.88 -23.80
C PRO A 614 15.61 13.13 -23.39
N ASP A 615 15.66 11.83 -23.69
CA ASP A 615 16.80 10.97 -23.41
C ASP A 615 18.08 11.47 -24.11
N ALA A 616 19.23 11.42 -23.42
CA ALA A 616 20.51 11.97 -23.89
C ALA A 616 21.07 11.25 -25.13
N MET A 617 20.59 10.04 -25.46
CA MET A 617 20.92 9.33 -26.70
C MET A 617 20.04 9.71 -27.90
N VAL A 618 19.02 10.55 -27.71
CA VAL A 618 18.16 11.05 -28.78
C VAL A 618 18.14 12.57 -28.72
N SER A 619 19.05 13.23 -29.44
CA SER A 619 18.92 14.66 -29.73
C SER A 619 17.58 14.90 -30.43
N VAL A 620 16.62 15.53 -29.74
CA VAL A 620 15.31 15.88 -30.32
C VAL A 620 15.22 17.39 -30.49
N THR A 621 15.52 17.86 -31.70
CA THR A 621 15.18 19.22 -32.14
C THR A 621 13.81 19.22 -32.79
N TRP A 622 12.90 20.06 -32.27
CA TRP A 622 11.56 20.28 -32.81
C TRP A 622 11.54 21.56 -33.63
N ASP A 623 10.92 21.53 -34.80
CA ASP A 623 10.47 22.74 -35.49
C ASP A 623 9.09 23.12 -34.92
N ALA A 624 9.13 23.83 -33.79
CA ALA A 624 7.97 24.16 -32.95
C ALA A 624 7.66 25.64 -32.93
#